data_AF-A0A921ZQF7-F1
#
_entry.id   AF-A0A921ZQF7-F1
#
_cell.length_a   1.000
_cell.length_b   1.000
_cell.length_c   1.000
_cell.angle_alpha   90.00
_cell.angle_beta   90.00
_cell.angle_gamma   90.00
#
_symmetry.space_group_name_H-M   'P 1'
#
loop_
_entity.id
_entity.type
_entity.pdbx_description
1 polymer ?
#
loop_
_entity_poly.entity_id
_entity_poly.type
_entity_poly.pdbx_seq_one_letter_code
_entity_poly.pdbx_strand_id
1 'polypeptide(L)' 'MMSLINKLPSCNYSLLSWVMCHFYSVVSNEQVNLVNMQTLSSAMGVALNMSLNLLTYLVTKADKLFPDVQLTK' A
#
# COMPACT_ATOMS: atom_id res chain seq x y z
N MET A 1 6.07 1.46 13.23
CA MET A 1 4.93 1.51 12.29
C MET A 1 3.79 0.56 12.70
N MET A 2 4.05 -0.74 12.94
CA MET A 2 3.02 -1.70 13.38
C MET A 2 2.18 -1.23 14.59
N SER A 3 2.84 -0.67 15.61
CA SER A 3 2.14 -0.16 16.81
C SER A 3 1.19 1.03 16.55
N LEU A 4 1.35 1.73 15.41
CA LEU A 4 0.46 2.81 14.99
C LEU A 4 -0.65 2.28 14.09
N ILE A 5 -0.32 1.35 13.18
CA ILE A 5 -1.29 0.70 12.30
C ILE A 5 -2.34 -0.06 13.13
N ASN A 6 -1.94 -0.75 14.19
CA ASN A 6 -2.85 -1.47 15.09
C ASN A 6 -3.76 -0.56 15.92
N LYS A 7 -3.55 0.76 15.90
CA LYS A 7 -4.43 1.76 16.54
C LYS A 7 -5.46 2.34 15.58
N LEU A 8 -5.41 1.98 14.30
CA LEU A 8 -6.41 2.44 13.33
C LEU A 8 -7.77 1.82 13.66
N PRO A 9 -8.87 2.58 13.47
CA PRO A 9 -10.21 2.00 13.46
C PRO A 9 -10.27 0.85 12.44
N SER A 10 -11.09 -0.17 12.73
CA SER A 10 -11.18 -1.39 11.90
C SER A 10 -11.41 -1.07 10.41
N CYS A 11 -12.33 -0.17 10.09
CA CYS A 11 -12.59 0.24 8.71
C CYS A 11 -11.35 0.87 8.03
N ASN A 12 -10.61 1.72 8.73
CA ASN A 12 -9.40 2.35 8.22
C ASN A 12 -8.27 1.34 8.03
N TYR A 13 -8.10 0.41 8.98
CA TYR A 13 -7.14 -0.67 8.86
C TYR A 13 -7.45 -1.56 7.66
N SER A 14 -8.71 -1.98 7.50
CA SER A 14 -9.15 -2.81 6.37
C SER A 14 -8.95 -2.11 5.03
N LEU A 15 -9.31 -0.83 4.91
CA LEU A 15 -9.09 -0.07 3.69
C LEU A 15 -7.59 0.09 3.39
N LEU A 16 -6.80 0.51 4.38
CA LEU A 16 -5.38 0.77 4.20
C LEU A 16 -4.63 -0.50 3.81
N SER A 17 -4.87 -1.60 4.51
CA SER A 17 -4.26 -2.90 4.22
C SER A 17 -4.59 -3.39 2.82
N TRP A 18 -5.86 -3.32 2.42
CA TRP A 18 -6.31 -3.70 1.08
C TRP A 18 -5.61 -2.88 -0.01
N VAL A 19 -5.59 -1.55 0.15
CA VAL A 19 -4.96 -0.62 -0.82
C VAL A 19 -3.46 -0.87 -0.93
N MET A 20 -2.75 -1.05 0.20
CA MET A 20 -1.30 -1.25 0.18
C MET A 20 -0.91 -2.61 -0.40
N CYS A 21 -1.64 -3.69 -0.08
CA CYS A 21 -1.45 -5.00 -0.70
C CYS A 21 -1.74 -4.94 -2.21
N HIS A 22 -2.77 -4.18 -2.63
CA HIS A 22 -3.10 -4.04 -4.05
C HIS A 22 -1.98 -3.31 -4.80
N PHE A 23 -1.50 -2.20 -4.24
CA PHE A 23 -0.37 -1.48 -4.81
C PHE A 23 0.89 -2.31 -4.88
N TYR A 24 1.16 -3.15 -3.88
CA TYR A 24 2.27 -4.09 -3.93
C TYR A 24 2.14 -5.04 -5.13
N SER A 25 0.94 -5.57 -5.38
CA SER A 25 0.68 -6.37 -6.59
C SER A 25 0.84 -5.56 -7.88
N VAL A 26 0.35 -4.32 -7.93
CA VAL A 26 0.48 -3.45 -9.11
C VAL A 26 1.95 -3.21 -9.46
N VAL A 27 2.77 -2.79 -8.50
CA VAL A 27 4.20 -2.53 -8.76
C VAL A 27 4.98 -3.81 -9.03
N SER A 28 4.54 -4.96 -8.50
CA SER A 28 5.15 -6.27 -8.83
C SER A 28 4.88 -6.70 -10.27
N ASN A 29 3.87 -6.11 -10.93
CA ASN A 29 3.51 -6.36 -12.32
C ASN A 29 3.95 -5.23 -13.27
N GLU A 30 4.97 -4.46 -12.88
CA GLU A 30 5.52 -3.32 -13.66
C GLU A 30 5.82 -3.70 -15.12
N GLN A 31 6.27 -4.93 -15.38
CA GLN A 31 6.59 -5.41 -16.73
C GLN A 31 5.38 -5.46 -17.67
N VAL A 32 4.16 -5.48 -17.14
CA VAL A 32 2.91 -5.57 -17.92
C VAL A 32 2.16 -4.24 -17.92
N ASN A 33 2.04 -3.60 -16.75
CA ASN A 33 1.24 -2.37 -16.60
C ASN A 33 2.08 -1.08 -16.72
N LEU A 34 3.41 -1.18 -16.78
CA LEU A 34 4.35 -0.05 -16.82
C LEU A 34 4.26 0.88 -15.59
N VAL A 35 3.67 0.41 -14.49
CA VAL A 35 3.51 1.14 -13.23
C VAL A 35 4.58 0.68 -12.23
N ASN A 36 5.49 1.58 -11.94
CA ASN A 36 6.53 1.42 -10.91
C ASN A 36 6.22 2.26 -9.66
N MET A 37 7.02 2.11 -8.61
CA MET A 37 6.81 2.82 -7.33
C MET A 37 6.75 4.35 -7.51
N GLN A 38 7.53 4.92 -8.42
CA GLN A 38 7.57 6.37 -8.66
C GLN A 38 6.28 6.85 -9.33
N THR A 39 5.84 6.17 -10.39
CA THR A 39 4.59 6.49 -11.10
C THR A 39 3.35 6.25 -10.23
N LEU A 40 3.36 5.20 -9.41
CA LEU A 40 2.32 4.96 -8.42
C LEU A 40 2.28 6.11 -7.41
N SER A 41 3.44 6.50 -6.88
CA SER A 41 3.51 7.51 -5.83
C SER A 41 3.19 8.91 -6.31
N SER A 42 3.50 9.26 -7.57
CA SER A 42 3.10 10.53 -8.14
C SER A 42 1.58 10.65 -8.30
N ALA A 43 0.91 9.56 -8.69
CA ALA A 43 -0.54 9.52 -8.82
C ALA A 43 -1.24 9.46 -7.45
N MET A 44 -0.81 8.53 -6.60
CA MET A 44 -1.50 8.22 -5.33
C MET A 44 -1.07 9.10 -4.16
N GLY A 45 0.11 9.73 -4.21
CA GLY A 45 0.59 10.60 -3.14
C GLY A 45 -0.35 11.77 -2.88
N VAL A 46 -0.86 12.39 -3.94
CA VAL A 46 -1.86 13.48 -3.84
C VAL A 46 -3.21 12.93 -3.38
N ALA A 47 -3.67 11.82 -3.95
CA ALA A 47 -4.98 11.23 -3.64
C ALA A 47 -5.10 10.76 -2.19
N LEU A 48 -4.01 10.23 -1.62
CA LEU A 48 -3.96 9.74 -0.24
C LEU A 48 -3.43 10.79 0.75
N ASN A 49 -3.01 11.95 0.26
CA ASN A 49 -2.32 12.99 1.03
C ASN A 49 -1.14 12.40 1.84
N MET A 50 -0.35 11.53 1.21
CA MET A 50 0.79 10.84 1.82
C MET A 50 2.11 11.29 1.19
N SER A 51 3.16 11.34 2.01
CA SER A 51 4.51 11.56 1.50
C SER A 51 5.01 10.34 0.72
N LEU A 52 5.89 10.58 -0.26
CA LEU A 52 6.53 9.53 -1.06
C LEU A 52 7.18 8.45 -0.18
N ASN A 53 7.89 8.86 0.87
CA ASN A 53 8.59 7.95 1.77
C ASN A 53 7.62 7.06 2.56
N LEU A 54 6.50 7.63 3.03
CA LEU A 54 5.49 6.87 3.76
C LEU A 54 4.81 5.86 2.84
N LEU A 55 4.38 6.30 1.65
CA LEU A 55 3.70 5.44 0.69
C LEU A 55 4.62 4.29 0.23
N THR A 56 5.88 4.61 -0.11
CA THR A 56 6.91 3.61 -0.44
C THR A 56 7.11 2.60 0.67
N TYR A 57 7.22 3.05 1.91
CA TYR A 57 7.38 2.14 3.04
C TYR A 57 6.17 1.22 3.23
N LEU A 58 4.95 1.77 3.16
CA LEU A 58 3.73 0.99 3.34
C LEU A 58 3.53 -0.05 2.23
N VAL A 59 3.83 0.29 0.97
CA VAL A 59 3.70 -0.63 -0.16
C VAL A 59 4.78 -1.71 -0.12
N THR A 60 6.05 -1.34 0.05
CA THR A 60 7.17 -2.30 0.03
C THR A 60 7.24 -3.22 1.25
N LYS A 61 6.48 -2.91 2.30
CA LYS A 61 6.34 -3.73 3.52
C LYS A 61 4.92 -4.22 3.74
N ALA A 62 4.04 -4.15 2.74
CA ALA A 62 2.63 -4.51 2.88
C ALA A 62 2.44 -5.93 3.43
N ASP A 63 3.24 -6.88 2.93
CA ASP A 63 3.29 -8.28 3.38
C ASP A 63 3.55 -8.44 4.89
N LYS A 64 4.46 -7.62 5.44
CA LYS A 64 4.83 -7.66 6.85
C LYS A 64 3.88 -6.85 7.71
N LEU A 65 3.37 -5.73 7.20
CA LEU A 65 2.51 -4.82 7.95
C LEU A 65 1.06 -5.34 8.04
N PHE A 66 0.62 -6.11 7.05
CA PHE A 66 -0.74 -6.63 6.92
C PHE A 66 -0.72 -8.15 6.59
N PRO A 67 -0.13 -9.00 7.44
CA PRO A 67 0.03 -10.43 7.15
C PRO A 67 -1.32 -11.16 7.03
N ASP A 68 -2.36 -10.62 7.65
CA ASP A 68 -3.69 -11.21 7.70
C ASP A 68 -4.54 -10.91 6.45
N VAL A 69 -4.02 -10.10 5.51
CA VAL A 69 -4.76 -9.63 4.35
C VAL A 69 -4.24 -10.28 3.08
N GLN A 70 -5.03 -11.22 2.56
CA GLN A 70 -4.82 -11.81 1.24
C GLN A 70 -5.85 -11.29 0.26
N LEU A 71 -5.38 -10.70 -0.83
CA LEU A 71 -6.24 -10.28 -1.93
C LEU A 71 -6.60 -11.51 -2.77
N THR A 72 -7.81 -12.00 -2.63
CA THR A 72 -8.39 -13.02 -3.52
C THR A 72 -9.02 -12.34 -4.73
N LYS A 73 -8.93 -13.01 -5.88
CA LYS A 73 -9.43 -12.52 -7.17
C LYS A 73 -10.95 -12.62 -7.27
#